data_AF-A0A3C2E4X1-F1
#
_entry.id   AF-A0A3C2E4X1-F1
#
_cell.length_a   1.000
_cell.length_b   1.000
_cell.length_c   1.000
_cell.angle_alpha   90.00
_cell.angle_beta   90.00
_cell.angle_gamma   90.00
#
_symmetry.space_group_name_H-M   'P 1'
#
loop_
_entity.id
_entity.type
_entity.pdbx_description
1 polymer ?
#
loop_
_entity_poly.entity_id
_entity_poly.type
_entity_poly.pdbx_seq_one_letter_code
_entity_poly.pdbx_strand_id
1 'polypeptide(L)' 'WASAWAVGPDGSALYPVEGNERQRELARRFGVNLAMYALTGNYKADQVHVPALLERLGQ' A
#
# COMPACT_ATOMS: atom_id res chain seq x y z
N TRP A 1 0.59 -13.85 -2.77
CA TRP A 1 0.87 -12.51 -2.21
C TRP A 1 2.32 -12.37 -1.76
N ALA A 2 2.83 -13.20 -0.85
CA ALA A 2 4.26 -13.14 -0.46
C ALA A 2 5.23 -13.35 -1.64
N SER A 3 4.90 -14.24 -2.58
CA SER A 3 5.65 -14.46 -3.81
C SER A 3 5.77 -13.22 -4.72
N ALA A 4 4.86 -12.25 -4.60
CA ALA A 4 4.90 -11.02 -5.37
C ALA A 4 6.02 -10.06 -4.93
N TRP A 5 6.60 -10.29 -3.74
CA TRP A 5 7.68 -9.49 -3.16
C TRP A 5 9.06 -10.09 -3.37
N ALA A 6 9.15 -11.30 -3.93
CA ALA A 6 10.43 -11.94 -4.19
C ALA A 6 11.13 -11.27 -5.38
N VAL A 7 12.35 -10.78 -5.14
CA VAL A 7 13.15 -10.02 -6.11
C VAL A 7 14.53 -10.66 -6.24
N GLY A 8 15.02 -10.75 -7.48
CA GLY A 8 16.34 -11.25 -7.80
C GLY A 8 17.44 -10.23 -7.52
N PRO A 9 18.73 -10.63 -7.60
CA PRO A 9 19.87 -9.75 -7.36
C PRO A 9 19.92 -8.53 -8.31
N ASP A 10 19.28 -8.65 -9.47
CA ASP A 10 19.14 -7.64 -10.52
C ASP A 10 17.87 -6.79 -10.38
N GLY A 11 17.07 -7.00 -9.33
CA GLY A 11 15.79 -6.33 -9.14
C GLY A 11 14.65 -6.90 -9.98
N SER A 12 14.87 -7.99 -10.73
CA SER A 12 13.82 -8.68 -11.47
C SER A 12 12.88 -9.44 -10.54
N ALA A 13 11.61 -9.56 -10.92
CA ALA A 13 10.68 -10.37 -10.17
C ALA A 13 11.00 -11.85 -10.33
N LEU A 14 11.18 -12.58 -9.21
CA LEU A 14 11.53 -14.00 -9.24
C LEU A 14 10.34 -14.90 -9.61
N TYR A 15 9.12 -14.42 -9.36
CA TYR A 15 7.89 -15.18 -9.65
C TYR A 15 6.90 -14.34 -10.45
N PRO A 16 6.18 -14.97 -11.41
CA PRO A 16 5.01 -14.35 -12.00
C PRO A 16 3.92 -14.17 -10.94
N VAL A 17 3.12 -13.13 -11.10
CA VAL A 17 1.86 -12.97 -10.38
C VAL A 17 0.71 -13.17 -11.35
N GLU A 18 -0.37 -13.74 -10.85
CA GLU A 18 -1.67 -13.73 -11.53
C GLU A 18 -2.05 -12.27 -11.84
N GLY A 19 -2.82 -12.01 -12.89
CA GLY A 19 -3.32 -10.65 -13.14
C GLY A 19 -2.30 -9.58 -13.53
N ASN A 20 -1.09 -9.95 -13.97
CA ASN A 20 -0.04 -9.06 -14.52
C ASN A 20 0.67 -8.17 -13.45
N GLU A 21 1.59 -7.29 -13.88
CA GLU A 21 2.35 -6.39 -12.99
C GLU A 21 1.46 -5.48 -12.12
N ARG A 22 0.21 -5.22 -12.53
CA ARG A 22 -0.78 -4.53 -11.72
C ARG A 22 -1.07 -5.26 -10.40
N GLN A 23 -1.13 -6.59 -10.41
CA GLN A 23 -1.32 -7.36 -9.18
C GLN A 23 -0.09 -7.28 -8.28
N ARG A 24 1.12 -7.22 -8.87
CA ARG A 24 2.37 -7.02 -8.11
C ARG A 24 2.37 -5.66 -7.40
N GLU A 25 1.95 -4.63 -8.11
CA GLU A 25 1.81 -3.28 -7.56
C GLU A 25 0.79 -3.25 -6.40
N LEU A 26 -0.38 -3.89 -6.56
CA LEU A 26 -1.36 -4.01 -5.48
C LEU A 26 -0.80 -4.76 -4.26
N ALA A 27 -0.02 -5.83 -4.49
CA ALA A 27 0.64 -6.55 -3.40
C ALA A 27 1.68 -5.70 -2.66
N ARG A 28 2.43 -4.84 -3.37
CA ARG A 28 3.38 -3.89 -2.75
C ARG A 28 2.64 -2.83 -1.94
N ARG A 29 1.59 -2.22 -2.50
CA ARG A 29 0.73 -1.23 -1.80
C ARG A 29 0.10 -1.81 -0.54
N PHE A 30 -0.36 -3.05 -0.61
CA PHE A 30 -0.89 -3.75 0.55
C PHE A 30 0.17 -3.89 1.65
N GLY A 31 1.39 -4.32 1.31
CA GLY A 31 2.49 -4.44 2.27
C GLY A 31 2.83 -3.12 2.97
N VAL A 32 2.93 -2.03 2.21
CA VAL A 32 3.18 -0.69 2.76
C VAL A 32 2.05 -0.26 3.70
N ASN A 33 0.79 -0.42 3.27
CA ASN A 33 -0.36 -0.08 4.11
C ASN A 33 -0.39 -0.89 5.40
N LEU A 34 -0.01 -2.17 5.35
CA LEU A 34 0.07 -3.04 6.52
C LEU A 34 1.19 -2.60 7.47
N ALA A 35 2.38 -2.29 6.95
CA ALA A 35 3.49 -1.79 7.75
C ALA A 35 3.13 -0.46 8.43
N MET A 36 2.54 0.48 7.67
CA MET A 36 2.04 1.74 8.21
C MET A 36 1.01 1.50 9.31
N TYR A 37 0.03 0.62 9.09
CA TYR A 37 -0.98 0.30 10.11
C TYR A 37 -0.36 -0.32 11.37
N ALA A 38 0.52 -1.31 11.22
CA ALA A 38 1.16 -1.98 12.35
C ALA A 38 2.07 -1.05 13.16
N LEU A 39 2.79 -0.14 12.49
CA LEU A 39 3.74 0.77 13.13
C LEU A 39 3.11 2.04 13.69
N THR A 40 1.98 2.49 13.13
CA THR A 40 1.33 3.75 13.55
C THR A 40 0.01 3.54 14.26
N GLY A 41 -0.59 2.35 14.17
CA GLY A 41 -1.89 2.00 14.75
C GLY A 41 -3.10 2.71 14.13
N ASN A 42 -2.91 3.91 13.54
CA ASN A 42 -3.99 4.84 13.22
C ASN A 42 -3.94 5.43 11.81
N TYR A 43 -2.98 5.06 10.95
CA TYR A 43 -2.80 5.64 9.60
C TYR A 43 -4.09 5.76 8.77
N LYS A 44 -5.05 4.85 8.92
CA LYS A 44 -6.36 4.92 8.25
C LYS A 44 -7.46 5.61 9.05
N ALA A 45 -7.34 5.72 10.37
CA ALA A 45 -8.28 6.50 11.15
C ALA A 45 -8.01 8.01 11.02
N ASP A 46 -6.79 8.43 10.70
CA ASP A 46 -6.52 9.84 10.36
C ASP A 46 -7.18 10.24 9.02
N GLN A 47 -7.38 9.29 8.09
CA GLN A 47 -8.08 9.55 6.82
C GLN A 47 -9.56 9.91 6.99
N VAL A 48 -10.20 9.51 8.09
CA VAL A 48 -11.63 9.83 8.33
C VAL A 48 -11.84 11.31 8.65
N HIS A 49 -10.78 12.00 9.06
CA HIS A 49 -10.82 13.43 9.41
C HIS A 49 -10.54 14.34 8.21
N VAL A 50 -10.09 13.81 7.07
CA VAL A 50 -9.76 14.58 5.86
C VAL A 50 -10.98 15.36 5.31
N PRO A 51 -12.20 14.80 5.21
CA PRO A 51 -13.38 15.55 4.77
C PRO A 51 -13.67 16.76 5.68
N ALA A 52 -13.54 16.59 6.99
CA ALA A 52 -13.78 17.65 7.97
C ALA A 52 -12.72 18.79 7.90
N LEU A 53 -11.49 18.47 7.48
CA LEU A 53 -10.45 19.48 7.23
C LEU A 53 -10.70 20.25 5.93
N LEU A 54 -11.20 19.57 4.88
CA LEU A 54 -11.58 20.20 3.62
C LEU A 54 -12.79 21.14 3.77
N GLU A 55 -13.79 20.76 4.59
CA GLU A 55 -14.92 21.64 4.91
C GLU A 55 -14.51 22.96 5.59
N ARG A 56 -13.43 22.95 6.39
CA ARG A 56 -12.93 24.14 7.10
C ARG A 56 -12.11 25.10 6.24
N LEU A 57 -11.51 24.61 5.14
CA LEU A 57 -10.75 25.44 4.19
C LEU A 57 -11.63 26.04 3.08
N GLY A 58 -12.86 25.53 2.92
CA GLY A 58 -13.86 26.04 1.98
C GLY A 58 -14.79 27.12 2.54
N GLN A 59 -14.61 27.50 3.81
CA GLN A 59 -15.15 28.74 4.39
C GLN A 59 -14.11 29.86 4.31
#